data_AF-A0A4U3LQX6-F1
#
_entry.id   AF-A0A4U3LQX6-F1
#
_cell.length_a   1.000
_cell.length_b   1.000
_cell.length_c   1.000
_cell.angle_alpha   90.00
_cell.angle_beta   90.00
_cell.angle_gamma   90.00
#
_symmetry.space_group_name_H-M   'P 1'
#
loop_
_entity.id
_entity.type
_entity.pdbx_description
1 polymer ?
#
loop_
_entity_poly.entity_id
_entity_poly.type
_entity_poly.pdbx_seq_one_letter_code
_entity_poly.pdbx_strand_id
1 'polypeptide(L)'
;MMWRTSPMAVTRGFQGRRATADSSRPVTWSWEEFRSLPAETFTVDIHCVTKWSKLDTSWRGVSVDTLLDATSLRAEYVTAYCDGGYTTNLPVADLRGGQAWVVFEYDGQALPPVHGGPARLLVPHLYFWKSAKWIRGLEIREHDEPGFWEMYGYHNYGDPWREQRYQGD
;
A
#
# COMPACT_ATOMS: atom_id res chain seq x y z
N MET A 1 -18.22 -6.98 5.42
CA MET A 1 -17.35 -7.38 4.28
C MET A 1 -17.27 -6.20 3.31
N MET A 2 -16.48 -5.18 3.66
CA MET A 2 -16.57 -3.79 3.15
C MET A 2 -16.15 -3.56 1.69
N TRP A 3 -15.48 -4.52 1.04
CA TRP A 3 -15.14 -4.42 -0.39
C TRP A 3 -16.29 -4.79 -1.34
N ARG A 4 -17.43 -5.28 -0.83
CA ARG A 4 -18.60 -5.57 -1.67
C ARG A 4 -19.34 -4.33 -2.17
N THR A 5 -19.07 -3.14 -1.60
CA THR A 5 -19.78 -1.90 -1.94
C THR A 5 -18.91 -0.83 -2.55
N SER A 6 -17.58 -0.99 -2.59
CA SER A 6 -16.69 0.02 -3.15
C SER A 6 -15.45 -0.64 -3.76
N PRO A 7 -15.10 -0.32 -5.02
CA PRO A 7 -13.97 -0.92 -5.73
C PRO A 7 -12.62 -0.45 -5.16
N MET A 8 -11.55 -1.19 -5.46
CA MET A 8 -10.19 -0.65 -5.37
C MET A 8 -10.01 0.40 -6.46
N ALA A 9 -9.23 1.45 -6.20
CA ALA A 9 -8.86 2.39 -7.24
C ALA A 9 -7.37 2.73 -7.21
N VAL A 10 -6.80 2.96 -8.38
CA VAL A 10 -5.58 3.76 -8.53
C VAL A 10 -5.99 5.09 -9.15
N THR A 11 -5.72 6.19 -8.45
CA THR A 11 -6.18 7.53 -8.82
C THR A 11 -5.01 8.51 -8.85
N ARG A 12 -5.13 9.62 -9.60
CA ARG A 12 -4.30 10.79 -9.31
C ARG A 12 -4.80 11.48 -8.06
N GLY A 13 -3.87 12.07 -7.32
CA GLY A 13 -4.23 12.79 -6.13
C GLY A 13 -4.70 14.23 -6.34
N PHE A 14 -5.61 14.67 -5.47
CA PHE A 14 -6.14 16.03 -5.46
C PHE A 14 -5.19 16.97 -4.71
N GLN A 15 -4.68 18.02 -5.37
CA GLN A 15 -3.82 19.03 -4.74
C GLN A 15 -4.66 20.25 -4.29
N GLY A 16 -5.14 20.25 -3.05
CA GLY A 16 -5.93 21.37 -2.48
C GLY A 16 -7.27 21.62 -3.21
N ARG A 17 -7.95 22.77 -2.98
CA ARG A 17 -9.26 23.11 -3.62
C ARG A 17 -9.19 23.38 -5.14
N ARG A 18 -8.19 22.89 -5.85
CA ARG A 18 -8.15 22.90 -7.31
C ARG A 18 -7.89 21.49 -7.77
N ALA A 19 -8.89 20.91 -8.43
CA ALA A 19 -8.66 19.77 -9.30
C ALA A 19 -7.55 20.19 -10.26
N THR A 20 -6.40 19.54 -10.20
CA THR A 20 -5.50 19.54 -11.35
C THR A 20 -6.34 19.02 -12.50
N ALA A 21 -6.42 19.79 -13.59
CA ALA A 21 -7.27 19.51 -14.73
C ALA A 21 -6.71 18.34 -15.57
N ASP A 22 -6.19 17.29 -14.92
CA ASP A 22 -5.78 16.08 -15.60
C ASP A 22 -6.96 15.11 -15.64
N SER A 23 -7.53 14.99 -16.84
CA SER A 23 -8.71 14.20 -17.20
C SER A 23 -8.52 12.67 -17.14
N SER A 24 -7.40 12.18 -16.60
CA SER A 24 -7.15 10.75 -16.47
C SER A 24 -8.18 10.11 -15.54
N ARG A 25 -9.04 9.24 -16.09
CA ARG A 25 -10.01 8.50 -15.28
C ARG A 25 -9.26 7.56 -14.34
N PRO A 26 -9.73 7.44 -13.08
CA PRO A 26 -9.17 6.46 -12.16
C PRO A 26 -9.34 5.05 -12.74
N VAL A 27 -8.33 4.20 -12.54
CA VAL A 27 -8.45 2.78 -12.85
C VAL A 27 -9.05 2.11 -11.63
N THR A 28 -10.18 1.43 -11.82
CA THR A 28 -10.92 0.82 -10.71
C THR A 28 -11.16 -0.65 -10.96
N TRP A 29 -11.06 -1.46 -9.90
CA TRP A 29 -11.37 -2.88 -9.93
C TRP A 29 -12.40 -3.19 -8.85
N SER A 30 -13.48 -3.86 -9.24
CA SER A 30 -14.30 -4.61 -8.29
C SER A 30 -13.45 -5.68 -7.60
N TRP A 31 -13.97 -6.25 -6.51
CA TRP A 31 -13.26 -7.32 -5.82
C TRP A 31 -13.00 -8.54 -6.72
N GLU A 32 -13.96 -8.89 -7.56
CA GLU A 32 -13.83 -10.02 -8.49
C GLU A 32 -12.78 -9.75 -9.57
N GLU A 33 -12.80 -8.56 -10.17
CA GLU A 33 -11.79 -8.15 -11.15
C GLU A 33 -10.39 -8.05 -10.53
N PHE A 34 -10.28 -7.53 -9.31
CA PHE A 34 -8.99 -7.47 -8.62
C PHE A 34 -8.43 -8.88 -8.36
N ARG A 35 -9.31 -9.84 -8.01
CA ARG A 35 -8.93 -11.24 -7.76
C ARG A 35 -8.59 -12.01 -9.04
N SER A 36 -8.99 -11.52 -10.21
CA SER A 36 -8.64 -12.11 -11.52
C SER A 36 -7.34 -11.55 -12.12
N LEU A 37 -6.77 -10.49 -11.55
CA LEU A 37 -5.45 -9.99 -11.93
C LEU A 37 -4.35 -11.04 -11.67
N PRO A 38 -3.22 -10.98 -12.41
CA PRO A 38 -2.05 -11.79 -12.11
C PRO A 38 -1.62 -11.63 -10.66
N ALA A 39 -1.59 -12.74 -9.94
CA ALA A 39 -1.23 -12.78 -8.53
C ALA A 39 -0.17 -13.85 -8.30
N GLU A 40 0.72 -13.57 -7.36
CA GLU A 40 1.83 -14.45 -7.02
C GLU A 40 1.84 -14.80 -5.53
N THR A 41 2.41 -15.96 -5.24
CA THR A 41 2.67 -16.42 -3.87
C THR A 41 4.14 -16.26 -3.58
N PHE A 42 4.47 -15.63 -2.46
CA PHE A 42 5.83 -15.27 -2.09
C PHE A 42 6.01 -15.35 -0.57
N THR A 43 7.27 -15.45 -0.15
CA THR A 43 7.66 -15.53 1.26
C THR A 43 8.62 -14.40 1.58
N VAL A 44 8.30 -13.63 2.63
CA VAL A 44 9.06 -12.46 3.07
C VAL A 44 9.05 -12.36 4.59
N ASP A 45 9.98 -11.58 5.12
CA ASP A 45 9.96 -11.19 6.53
C ASP A 45 9.19 -9.87 6.71
N ILE A 46 8.63 -9.67 7.90
CA ILE A 46 8.02 -8.40 8.29
C ILE A 46 8.61 -7.90 9.61
N HIS A 47 8.93 -6.61 9.67
CA HIS A 47 9.57 -5.98 10.82
C HIS A 47 8.69 -4.87 11.36
N CYS A 48 8.41 -4.89 12.66
CA CYS A 48 7.62 -3.85 13.31
C CYS A 48 8.51 -2.85 14.03
N VAL A 49 8.08 -1.59 13.99
CA VAL A 49 8.69 -0.50 14.75
C VAL A 49 8.78 -0.79 16.25
N THR A 50 7.86 -1.60 16.79
CA THR A 50 7.83 -2.01 18.20
C THR A 50 8.75 -3.20 18.50
N LYS A 51 9.76 -3.43 17.65
CA LYS A 51 10.89 -4.37 17.85
C LYS A 51 10.54 -5.86 17.78
N TRP A 52 9.40 -6.22 17.21
CA TRP A 52 9.13 -7.62 16.84
C TRP A 52 9.30 -7.81 15.33
N SER A 53 9.71 -9.02 14.95
CA SER A 53 9.78 -9.47 13.57
C SER A 53 9.01 -10.77 13.43
N LYS A 54 8.44 -11.00 12.25
CA LYS A 54 7.89 -12.30 11.88
C LYS A 54 8.56 -12.75 10.59
N LEU A 55 9.27 -13.86 10.68
CA LEU A 55 10.07 -14.38 9.59
C LEU A 55 9.26 -15.37 8.74
N ASP A 56 9.69 -15.57 7.51
CA ASP A 56 9.18 -16.60 6.59
C ASP A 56 7.65 -16.54 6.40
N THR A 57 7.08 -15.34 6.34
CA THR A 57 5.64 -15.16 6.18
C THR A 57 5.21 -15.39 4.73
N SER A 58 4.24 -16.29 4.50
CA SER A 58 3.74 -16.60 3.17
C SER A 58 2.51 -15.77 2.83
N TRP A 59 2.55 -15.09 1.69
CA TRP A 59 1.49 -14.21 1.22
C TRP A 59 1.10 -14.55 -0.22
N ARG A 60 -0.13 -14.18 -0.59
CA ARG A 60 -0.53 -14.13 -1.99
C ARG A 60 -1.27 -12.84 -2.30
N GLY A 61 -0.90 -12.20 -3.40
CA GLY A 61 -1.38 -10.87 -3.78
C GLY A 61 -1.06 -10.47 -5.20
N VAL A 62 -1.58 -9.32 -5.60
CA VAL A 62 -1.27 -8.67 -6.88
C VAL A 62 -0.09 -7.71 -6.66
N SER A 63 0.94 -7.80 -7.51
CA SER A 63 2.06 -6.85 -7.47
C SER A 63 1.58 -5.42 -7.70
N VAL A 64 2.15 -4.46 -6.99
CA VAL A 64 1.87 -3.03 -7.23
C VAL A 64 2.37 -2.60 -8.62
N ASP A 65 3.37 -3.28 -9.22
CA ASP A 65 3.74 -3.08 -10.62
C ASP A 65 2.54 -3.28 -11.55
N THR A 66 1.81 -4.39 -11.41
CA THR A 66 0.60 -4.69 -12.19
C THR A 66 -0.45 -3.59 -12.06
N LEU A 67 -0.61 -3.02 -10.87
CA LEU A 67 -1.60 -1.97 -10.60
C LEU A 67 -1.18 -0.63 -11.19
N LEU A 68 0.10 -0.28 -11.09
CA LEU A 68 0.64 0.97 -11.60
C LEU A 68 0.81 0.93 -13.13
N ASP A 69 1.07 -0.22 -13.73
CA ASP A 69 1.20 -0.39 -15.19
C ASP A 69 -0.15 -0.33 -15.90
N ALA A 70 -1.24 -0.61 -15.19
CA ALA A 70 -2.59 -0.38 -15.69
C ALA A 70 -2.92 1.12 -15.86
N THR A 71 -2.09 2.01 -15.30
CA THR A 71 -2.25 3.46 -15.44
C THR A 71 -1.17 4.02 -16.37
N SER A 72 -1.52 5.04 -17.16
CA SER A 72 -0.55 5.82 -17.97
C SER A 72 0.14 6.92 -17.17
N LEU A 73 -0.08 6.99 -15.86
CA LEU A 73 0.34 8.08 -14.99
C LEU A 73 1.78 7.89 -14.53
N ARG A 74 2.58 8.96 -14.63
CA ARG A 74 3.88 9.05 -13.97
C ARG A 74 3.69 9.58 -12.56
N ALA A 75 4.41 8.97 -11.63
CA ALA A 75 4.30 9.15 -10.19
C ALA A 75 5.71 9.09 -9.59
N GLU A 76 6.02 9.98 -8.65
CA GLU A 76 7.21 9.84 -7.80
C GLU A 76 6.83 9.22 -6.46
N TYR A 77 5.60 9.48 -5.99
CA TYR A 77 5.08 9.01 -4.72
C TYR A 77 3.68 8.42 -4.87
N VAL A 78 3.31 7.59 -3.90
CA VAL A 78 1.98 7.03 -3.74
C VAL A 78 1.54 7.20 -2.29
N THR A 79 0.31 7.67 -2.12
CA THR A 79 -0.41 7.62 -0.85
C THR A 79 -1.37 6.43 -0.90
N ALA A 80 -1.13 5.42 -0.07
CA ALA A 80 -2.13 4.38 0.16
C ALA A 80 -3.17 4.91 1.15
N TYR A 81 -4.46 4.79 0.79
CA TYR A 81 -5.56 5.18 1.65
C TYR A 81 -6.43 3.97 2.01
N CYS A 82 -6.89 3.94 3.25
CA CYS A 82 -7.52 2.78 3.85
C CYS A 82 -8.89 3.11 4.45
N ASP A 83 -9.66 2.06 4.72
CA ASP A 83 -10.85 2.19 5.53
C ASP A 83 -10.49 2.68 6.94
N GLY A 84 -11.33 3.54 7.53
CA GLY A 84 -11.04 4.17 8.82
C GLY A 84 -10.09 5.36 8.76
N GLY A 85 -9.74 5.86 7.57
CA GLY A 85 -9.01 7.12 7.39
C GLY A 85 -7.49 7.02 7.57
N TYR A 86 -6.94 5.80 7.71
CA TYR A 86 -5.51 5.59 7.75
C TYR A 86 -4.89 5.84 6.36
N THR A 87 -3.76 6.54 6.33
CA THR A 87 -2.94 6.76 5.13
C THR A 87 -1.48 6.46 5.41
N THR A 88 -0.75 6.09 4.38
CA THR A 88 0.73 6.02 4.43
C THR A 88 1.32 6.37 3.07
N ASN A 89 2.44 7.06 3.09
CA ASN A 89 3.14 7.59 1.93
C ASN A 89 4.39 6.75 1.61
N LEU A 90 4.60 6.49 0.33
CA LEU A 90 5.66 5.62 -0.17
C LEU A 90 6.23 6.19 -1.48
N PRO A 91 7.56 6.23 -1.64
CA PRO A 91 8.16 6.46 -2.95
C PRO A 91 7.76 5.34 -3.92
N VAL A 92 7.51 5.68 -5.18
CA VAL A 92 7.18 4.69 -6.22
C VAL A 92 8.32 3.70 -6.44
N ALA A 93 9.57 4.14 -6.20
CA ALA A 93 10.74 3.28 -6.24
C ALA A 93 10.67 2.11 -5.25
N ASP A 94 9.99 2.26 -4.11
CA ASP A 94 9.79 1.19 -3.11
C ASP A 94 8.57 0.31 -3.40
N LEU A 95 7.77 0.69 -4.39
CA LEU A 95 6.55 -0.04 -4.78
C LEU A 95 6.74 -0.86 -6.05
N ARG A 96 7.73 -0.52 -6.87
CA ARG A 96 8.02 -1.17 -8.15
C ARG A 96 9.15 -2.17 -8.04
N GLY A 97 9.29 -2.99 -9.09
CA GLY A 97 10.38 -3.96 -9.19
C GLY A 97 10.17 -5.21 -8.33
N GLY A 98 8.91 -5.60 -8.11
CA GLY A 98 8.57 -6.78 -7.30
C GLY A 98 8.87 -6.59 -5.82
N GLN A 99 8.72 -5.36 -5.31
CA GLN A 99 9.00 -5.01 -3.92
C GLN A 99 7.74 -4.79 -3.08
N ALA A 100 6.55 -4.69 -3.71
CA ALA A 100 5.31 -4.43 -2.99
C ALA A 100 4.08 -5.08 -3.63
N TRP A 101 3.09 -5.38 -2.79
CA TRP A 101 1.87 -6.08 -3.20
C TRP A 101 0.63 -5.58 -2.48
N VAL A 102 -0.51 -5.69 -3.15
CA VAL A 102 -1.81 -5.73 -2.47
C VAL A 102 -2.19 -7.20 -2.26
N VAL A 103 -2.08 -7.66 -1.01
CA VAL A 103 -2.26 -9.07 -0.63
C VAL A 103 -3.63 -9.33 -0.03
N PHE A 104 -4.18 -10.50 -0.32
CA PHE A 104 -5.53 -10.94 0.11
C PHE A 104 -5.53 -12.33 0.78
N GLU A 105 -4.38 -12.99 0.83
CA GLU A 105 -4.18 -14.31 1.42
C GLU A 105 -2.88 -14.31 2.25
N TYR A 106 -2.91 -15.04 3.35
CA TYR A 106 -1.82 -15.20 4.32
C TYR A 106 -1.79 -16.66 4.79
N ASP A 107 -0.63 -17.32 4.69
CA ASP A 107 -0.44 -18.75 5.00
C ASP A 107 -1.49 -19.66 4.31
N GLY A 108 -1.76 -19.39 3.03
CA GLY A 108 -2.72 -20.16 2.21
C GLY A 108 -4.19 -19.97 2.59
N GLN A 109 -4.50 -19.06 3.51
CA GLN A 109 -5.87 -18.74 3.94
C GLN A 109 -6.24 -17.32 3.54
N ALA A 110 -7.54 -17.06 3.37
CA ALA A 110 -8.03 -15.71 3.15
C ALA A 110 -7.60 -14.79 4.31
N LEU A 111 -7.14 -13.58 3.98
CA LEU A 111 -6.61 -12.65 4.97
C LEU A 111 -7.70 -12.28 6.01
N PRO A 112 -7.49 -12.58 7.31
CA PRO A 112 -8.48 -12.24 8.33
C PRO A 112 -8.63 -10.72 8.50
N PRO A 113 -9.83 -10.21 8.87
CA PRO A 113 -10.04 -8.77 9.08
C PRO A 113 -9.04 -8.13 10.05
N VAL A 114 -8.68 -8.80 11.15
CA VAL A 114 -7.69 -8.31 12.12
C VAL A 114 -6.29 -8.11 11.52
N HIS A 115 -5.98 -8.81 10.43
CA HIS A 115 -4.73 -8.69 9.68
C HIS A 115 -4.82 -7.76 8.47
N GLY A 116 -5.95 -7.08 8.29
CA GLY A 116 -6.19 -6.16 7.18
C GLY A 116 -7.08 -6.73 6.08
N GLY A 117 -7.72 -7.88 6.30
CA GLY A 117 -8.65 -8.47 5.34
C GLY A 117 -9.81 -7.56 4.95
N PRO A 118 -10.29 -7.59 3.70
CA PRO A 118 -9.98 -8.61 2.70
C PRO A 118 -8.69 -8.34 1.90
N ALA A 119 -8.12 -7.14 1.98
CA ALA A 119 -6.88 -6.81 1.31
C ALA A 119 -6.07 -5.74 2.06
N ARG A 120 -4.75 -5.87 2.01
CA ARG A 120 -3.81 -4.90 2.58
C ARG A 120 -2.66 -4.63 1.62
N LEU A 121 -2.02 -3.48 1.79
CA LEU A 121 -0.69 -3.25 1.22
C LEU A 121 0.36 -4.01 2.03
N LEU A 122 1.37 -4.52 1.34
CA LEU A 122 2.54 -5.17 1.89
C LEU A 122 3.80 -4.62 1.20
N VAL A 123 4.70 -4.04 2.00
CA VAL A 123 6.02 -3.50 1.61
C VAL A 123 7.02 -4.03 2.65
N PRO A 124 7.64 -5.20 2.42
CA PRO A 124 8.33 -5.97 3.46
C PRO A 124 9.67 -5.38 3.86
N HIS A 125 10.35 -4.63 2.98
CA HIS A 125 11.65 -4.02 3.27
C HIS A 125 11.56 -2.73 4.09
N LEU A 126 10.35 -2.22 4.34
CA LEU A 126 10.10 -1.09 5.24
C LEU A 126 9.39 -1.59 6.50
N TYR A 127 9.44 -0.78 7.56
CA TYR A 127 8.70 -1.09 8.77
C TYR A 127 7.20 -1.24 8.51
N PHE A 128 6.59 -2.20 9.21
CA PHE A 128 5.29 -2.75 8.90
C PHE A 128 4.10 -1.77 9.01
N TRP A 129 4.30 -0.56 9.56
CA TRP A 129 3.26 0.48 9.51
C TRP A 129 3.05 0.99 8.08
N LYS A 130 4.08 0.98 7.23
CA LYS A 130 3.99 1.28 5.79
C LYS A 130 3.14 0.26 5.02
N SER A 131 3.02 -0.96 5.55
CA SER A 131 2.14 -2.00 5.01
C SER A 131 0.70 -1.78 5.48
N ALA A 132 -0.04 -0.89 4.83
CA ALA A 132 -1.35 -0.42 5.28
C ALA A 132 -2.45 -1.51 5.26
N LYS A 133 -3.20 -1.67 6.37
CA LYS A 133 -4.34 -2.58 6.48
C LYS A 133 -5.61 -2.00 5.84
N TRP A 134 -6.51 -2.86 5.36
CA TRP A 134 -7.81 -2.47 4.80
C TRP A 134 -7.70 -1.43 3.68
N ILE A 135 -6.74 -1.65 2.78
CA ILE A 135 -6.48 -0.72 1.70
C ILE A 135 -7.74 -0.54 0.84
N ARG A 136 -7.93 0.68 0.35
CA ARG A 136 -9.04 1.07 -0.54
C ARG A 136 -8.53 1.55 -1.88
N GLY A 137 -7.31 2.05 -1.94
CA GLY A 137 -6.65 2.38 -3.19
C GLY A 137 -5.28 3.00 -2.99
N LEU A 138 -4.68 3.33 -4.13
CA LEU A 138 -3.40 4.00 -4.25
C LEU A 138 -3.60 5.32 -4.97
N GLU A 139 -3.15 6.39 -4.37
CA GLU A 139 -3.24 7.72 -4.94
C GLU A 139 -1.85 8.17 -5.37
N ILE A 140 -1.67 8.37 -6.68
CA ILE A 140 -0.42 8.82 -7.28
C ILE A 140 -0.22 10.31 -6.99
N ARG A 141 0.99 10.65 -6.54
CA ARG A 141 1.41 12.00 -6.16
C ARG A 141 2.74 12.37 -6.84
N GLU A 142 2.89 13.66 -7.12
CA GLU A 142 4.15 14.25 -7.62
C GLU A 142 5.12 14.57 -6.48
N HIS A 143 4.61 14.76 -5.27
CA HIS A 143 5.38 15.09 -4.10
C HIS A 143 5.00 14.19 -2.94
N ASP A 144 5.93 14.02 -2.02
CA ASP A 144 5.69 13.28 -0.80
C ASP A 144 4.77 14.07 0.14
N GLU A 145 3.77 13.40 0.70
CA GLU A 145 2.85 13.96 1.68
C GLU A 145 2.76 12.99 2.86
N PRO A 146 3.17 13.38 4.09
CA PRO A 146 3.17 12.48 5.24
C PRO A 146 1.82 11.82 5.50
N GLY A 147 1.85 10.51 5.70
CA GLY A 147 0.71 9.71 6.11
C GLY A 147 0.35 9.85 7.59
N PHE A 148 -0.50 8.94 8.07
CA PHE A 148 -1.02 8.99 9.43
C PHE A 148 0.10 8.98 10.48
N TRP A 149 0.95 7.95 10.51
CA TRP A 149 1.97 7.83 11.55
C TRP A 149 3.11 8.84 11.38
N GLU A 150 3.43 9.19 10.13
CA GLU A 150 4.45 10.18 9.80
C GLU A 150 4.07 11.56 10.37
N MET A 151 2.78 11.91 10.35
CA MET A 151 2.25 13.11 11.02
C MET A 151 2.31 13.06 12.55
N TYR A 152 2.43 11.86 13.15
CA TYR A 152 2.52 11.64 14.60
C TYR A 152 3.94 11.29 15.07
N GLY A 153 4.97 11.66 14.30
CA GLY A 153 6.37 11.58 14.74
C GLY A 153 7.09 10.30 14.34
N TYR A 154 6.48 9.44 13.54
CA TYR A 154 7.19 8.30 12.96
C TYR A 154 8.09 8.77 11.81
N HIS A 155 9.16 8.03 11.55
CA HIS A 155 10.08 8.36 10.47
C HIS A 155 9.37 8.33 9.11
N ASN A 156 9.68 9.29 8.23
CA ASN A 156 8.97 9.43 6.96
C ASN A 156 9.22 8.25 5.99
N TYR A 157 10.44 7.72 5.92
CA TYR A 157 10.78 6.55 5.10
C TYR A 157 10.54 5.20 5.81
N GLY A 158 11.25 4.91 6.91
CA GLY A 158 10.94 3.77 7.78
C GLY A 158 11.75 2.51 7.47
N ASP A 159 13.04 2.62 7.18
CA ASP A 159 13.93 1.49 6.96
C ASP A 159 14.28 0.78 8.30
N PRO A 160 13.95 -0.53 8.45
CA PRO A 160 14.25 -1.29 9.66
C PRO A 160 15.74 -1.52 9.90
N TRP A 161 16.55 -1.61 8.85
CA TRP A 161 17.99 -1.88 8.95
C TRP A 161 18.79 -0.63 9.30
N ARG A 162 18.25 0.53 8.98
CA ARG A 162 18.80 1.84 9.38
C ARG A 162 18.19 2.38 10.67
N GLU A 163 17.36 1.57 11.35
CA GLU A 163 16.66 1.93 12.58
C GLU A 163 15.82 3.22 12.50
N GLN A 164 15.29 3.54 11.33
CA GLN A 164 14.50 4.74 11.09
C GLN A 164 13.08 4.57 11.68
N ARG A 165 12.92 4.79 12.98
CA ARG A 165 11.64 4.55 13.69
C ARG A 165 10.85 5.84 13.82
N TYR A 166 11.53 6.94 14.17
CA TYR A 166 10.94 8.22 14.49
C TYR A 166 11.59 9.36 13.70
N GLN A 167 10.94 10.53 13.70
CA GLN A 167 11.50 11.73 13.09
C GLN A 167 12.82 12.10 13.80
N GLY A 168 13.89 12.30 13.02
CA GLY A 168 15.21 12.69 13.52
C GLY A 168 16.18 11.52 13.71
N ASP A 169 15.73 10.27 13.55
CA ASP A 169 16.62 9.10 13.41
C ASP A 169 17.42 9.13 12.09
#